data_AF-A0A3G2GAZ7-F1
#
_entry.id   AF-A0A3G2GAZ7-F1
#
_cell.length_a   1.000
_cell.length_b   1.000
_cell.length_c   1.000
_cell.angle_alpha   90.00
_cell.angle_beta   90.00
_cell.angle_gamma   90.00
#
_symmetry.space_group_name_H-M   'P 1'
#
loop_
_entity.id
_entity.type
_entity.pdbx_description
1 polymer ?
#
loop_
_entity_poly.entity_id
_entity_poly.type
_entity_poly.pdbx_seq_one_letter_code
_entity_poly.pdbx_strand_id
1 'polypeptide(L)'
;MNIITNTFSVLKKSSAVAVFTVAAFSSNLSAQKKIDTYFDHLFIQKKMMGSVAVSYKDSIIYAKAIGYADADSKLLNNNNTKFRIASLTKTFTGALILKAVEEKKLTLGDKLSAYYPEVKNADKITIKHLLNQRSGIINFTEIEGENTWEKTLHSQKDFIDFFVNEKSNFEPGSKFEYSNTNYALLGFILEKLYQKPFAEILDEKICKPLHLKNTYYSFETDSKQNEALSYNIQDKFLRNAAVNFSNHPASGGISSTPSDVNKFLFALCNHKLISAESLKMMLPKTTEEYGMGIMKLALGKNEVYEHGGRVENYYSDYWYFPKENLGIVVLTNAVNIDLEQILITLTEFAYNNEPELPDFNKIEELSDKEFAAIRGTYFTKDKKESVTISSNGNSLIFQGSESGQDYISLKFTTKNTFEYQGIKVVFDPQKHQFQIFQDNKIEVYTQNI
;
A
#
# COMPACT_ATOMS: atom_id res chain seq x y z
N MET A 1 7.09 -6.33 19.74
CA MET A 1 6.93 -5.14 20.59
C MET A 1 6.10 -4.12 19.81
N ASN A 2 4.91 -3.69 20.27
CA ASN A 2 3.98 -2.87 19.46
C ASN A 2 4.41 -1.39 19.37
N ILE A 3 5.57 -1.15 18.79
CA ILE A 3 5.98 0.16 18.30
C ILE A 3 5.44 0.25 16.86
N ILE A 4 4.71 1.33 16.57
CA ILE A 4 4.15 1.67 15.25
C ILE A 4 2.96 0.80 14.78
N THR A 5 1.78 1.14 15.31
CA THR A 5 0.49 0.91 14.63
C THR A 5 -0.25 2.25 14.49
N ASN A 6 0.29 3.18 13.70
CA ASN A 6 -0.45 4.34 13.14
C ASN A 6 0.44 5.17 12.18
N THR A 7 0.68 4.68 10.95
CA THR A 7 1.35 5.45 9.88
C THR A 7 0.47 5.62 8.64
N PHE A 8 -0.68 6.29 8.84
CA PHE A 8 -1.42 6.98 7.77
C PHE A 8 -1.79 8.40 8.21
N SER A 9 -0.80 9.23 8.53
CA SER A 9 -0.87 10.69 8.33
C SER A 9 0.49 11.36 8.54
N VAL A 10 0.65 12.53 7.92
CA VAL A 10 1.75 13.49 8.12
C VAL A 10 3.13 13.08 7.56
N LEU A 11 3.34 13.43 6.29
CA LEU A 11 4.45 14.32 5.90
C LEU A 11 3.95 15.33 4.87
N LYS A 12 3.80 16.60 5.27
CA LYS A 12 3.44 17.72 4.38
C LYS A 12 4.65 18.66 4.26
N LYS A 13 5.04 18.99 3.02
CA LYS A 13 6.17 19.87 2.61
C LYS A 13 7.54 19.18 2.76
N SER A 14 8.57 19.41 1.94
CA SER A 14 8.89 20.55 1.05
C SER A 14 10.00 20.13 0.05
N SER A 15 10.16 20.68 -1.18
CA SER A 15 9.32 21.59 -2.00
C SER A 15 9.93 21.75 -3.41
N ALA A 16 9.26 21.30 -4.48
CA ALA A 16 9.53 21.72 -5.87
C ALA A 16 8.21 21.80 -6.66
N VAL A 17 7.78 23.01 -7.05
CA VAL A 17 6.55 23.19 -7.83
C VAL A 17 6.87 23.03 -9.32
N ALA A 18 7.09 21.78 -9.75
CA ALA A 18 7.16 21.45 -11.16
C ALA A 18 5.80 21.71 -11.81
N VAL A 19 5.77 22.55 -12.86
CA VAL A 19 4.59 22.73 -13.70
C VAL A 19 4.59 21.62 -14.73
N PHE A 20 3.85 20.56 -14.44
CA PHE A 20 3.71 19.41 -15.31
C PHE A 20 2.67 19.67 -16.41
N THR A 21 3.11 19.86 -17.66
CA THR A 21 2.24 19.91 -18.85
C THR A 21 2.52 18.71 -19.74
N VAL A 22 1.51 17.88 -20.02
CA VAL A 22 1.68 16.68 -20.87
C VAL A 22 2.00 17.11 -22.30
N ALA A 23 3.27 17.01 -22.70
CA ALA A 23 3.66 17.07 -24.10
C ALA A 23 3.04 15.89 -24.87
N ALA A 24 2.83 16.06 -26.18
CA ALA A 24 2.36 14.95 -27.02
C ALA A 24 3.35 13.78 -26.93
N PHE A 25 2.84 12.57 -26.65
CA PHE A 25 3.64 11.35 -26.46
C PHE A 25 4.28 10.85 -27.78
N SER A 26 5.34 11.53 -28.21
CA SER A 26 6.37 10.92 -29.06
C SER A 26 7.33 10.15 -28.17
N SER A 27 7.63 8.89 -28.49
CA SER A 27 8.49 8.02 -27.67
C SER A 27 9.90 8.60 -27.51
N ASN A 28 10.16 9.29 -26.39
CA ASN A 28 11.49 9.78 -26.06
C ASN A 28 12.37 8.60 -25.62
N LEU A 29 13.19 8.10 -26.56
CA LEU A 29 14.08 6.96 -26.36
C LEU A 29 15.11 7.20 -25.23
N SER A 30 15.48 8.45 -24.96
CA SER A 30 16.38 8.82 -23.86
C SER A 30 15.68 8.64 -22.50
N ALA A 31 14.47 9.20 -22.35
CA ALA A 31 13.66 9.06 -21.14
C ALA A 31 13.33 7.58 -20.87
N GLN A 32 12.94 6.81 -21.90
CA GLN A 32 12.73 5.36 -21.82
C GLN A 32 13.96 4.62 -21.27
N LYS A 33 15.14 4.88 -21.85
CA LYS A 33 16.39 4.24 -21.39
C LYS A 33 16.75 4.62 -19.96
N LYS A 34 16.51 5.87 -19.55
CA LYS A 34 16.75 6.34 -18.18
C LYS A 34 15.81 5.68 -17.17
N ILE A 35 14.50 5.62 -17.44
CA ILE A 35 13.55 4.97 -16.53
C ILE A 35 13.82 3.46 -16.42
N ASP A 36 14.20 2.79 -17.52
CA ASP A 36 14.63 1.39 -17.48
C ASP A 36 15.89 1.18 -16.63
N THR A 37 16.87 2.08 -16.75
CA THR A 37 18.10 2.09 -15.93
C THR A 37 17.78 2.34 -14.46
N TYR A 38 16.82 3.22 -14.15
CA TYR A 38 16.36 3.49 -12.79
C TYR A 38 15.79 2.24 -12.12
N PHE A 39 14.89 1.51 -12.79
CA PHE A 39 14.32 0.28 -12.22
C PHE A 39 15.35 -0.85 -12.10
N ASP A 40 16.26 -0.99 -13.07
CA ASP A 40 17.36 -1.96 -12.95
C ASP A 40 18.29 -1.58 -11.78
N HIS A 41 18.54 -0.28 -11.55
CA HIS A 41 19.30 0.21 -10.39
C HIS A 41 18.60 -0.07 -9.06
N LEU A 42 17.27 0.14 -8.97
CA LEU A 42 16.49 -0.21 -7.78
C LEU A 42 16.61 -1.70 -7.42
N PHE A 43 16.62 -2.61 -8.41
CA PHE A 43 16.80 -4.03 -8.12
C PHE A 43 18.24 -4.35 -7.69
N ILE A 44 19.25 -3.87 -8.42
CA ILE A 44 20.67 -4.10 -8.13
C ILE A 44 21.04 -3.62 -6.72
N GLN A 45 20.52 -2.46 -6.31
CA GLN A 45 20.78 -1.85 -5.00
C GLN A 45 19.83 -2.34 -3.90
N LYS A 46 19.05 -3.40 -4.15
CA LYS A 46 18.09 -4.00 -3.21
C LYS A 46 17.14 -2.95 -2.63
N LYS A 47 16.45 -2.22 -3.50
CA LYS A 47 15.42 -1.22 -3.14
C LYS A 47 14.02 -1.68 -3.48
N MET A 48 13.86 -2.50 -4.50
CA MET A 48 12.54 -3.00 -4.92
C MET A 48 12.65 -4.37 -5.62
N MET A 49 11.68 -5.23 -5.35
CA MET A 49 11.20 -6.25 -6.29
C MET A 49 9.72 -5.98 -6.54
N GLY A 50 9.29 -6.02 -7.80
CA GLY A 50 7.91 -5.71 -8.15
C GLY A 50 7.70 -5.42 -9.63
N SER A 51 6.62 -4.71 -9.92
CA SER A 51 6.20 -4.32 -11.27
C SER A 51 5.50 -2.97 -11.27
N VAL A 52 5.65 -2.22 -12.35
CA VAL A 52 5.03 -0.90 -12.55
C VAL A 52 4.36 -0.81 -13.91
N ALA A 53 3.34 0.05 -14.02
CA ALA A 53 2.80 0.47 -15.32
C ALA A 53 2.36 1.93 -15.31
N VAL A 54 2.62 2.61 -16.41
CA VAL A 54 2.09 3.95 -16.73
C VAL A 54 1.17 3.81 -17.93
N SER A 55 -0.04 4.35 -17.81
CA SER A 55 -1.04 4.42 -18.87
C SER A 55 -1.45 5.85 -19.13
N TYR A 56 -1.55 6.25 -20.39
CA TYR A 56 -2.04 7.55 -20.82
C TYR A 56 -3.18 7.35 -21.83
N LYS A 57 -4.33 7.98 -21.59
CA LYS A 57 -5.54 7.87 -22.44
C LYS A 57 -5.89 6.41 -22.78
N ASP A 58 -6.01 5.58 -21.74
CA ASP A 58 -6.40 4.15 -21.80
C ASP A 58 -5.39 3.24 -22.51
N SER A 59 -4.17 3.73 -22.78
CA SER A 59 -3.07 3.00 -23.42
C SER A 59 -1.87 2.89 -22.49
N ILE A 60 -1.35 1.69 -22.27
CA ILE A 60 -0.10 1.48 -21.52
C ILE A 60 1.05 2.04 -22.37
N ILE A 61 1.78 3.00 -21.79
CA ILE A 61 2.94 3.67 -22.42
C ILE A 61 4.27 3.23 -21.82
N TYR A 62 4.26 2.67 -20.60
CA TYR A 62 5.42 2.04 -19.96
C TYR A 62 4.96 0.90 -19.07
N ALA A 63 5.69 -0.22 -19.07
CA ALA A 63 5.50 -1.31 -18.12
C ALA A 63 6.81 -2.07 -17.92
N LYS A 64 7.22 -2.26 -16.66
CA LYS A 64 8.50 -2.89 -16.29
C LYS A 64 8.29 -3.73 -15.03
N ALA A 65 8.83 -4.94 -15.04
CA ALA A 65 8.94 -5.81 -13.89
C ALA A 65 10.41 -6.02 -13.54
N ILE A 66 10.74 -6.08 -12.25
CA ILE A 66 12.11 -6.24 -11.74
C ILE A 66 12.17 -7.21 -10.56
N GLY A 67 13.32 -7.88 -10.43
CA GLY A 67 13.58 -8.85 -9.37
C GLY A 67 12.78 -10.14 -9.50
N TYR A 68 12.51 -10.78 -8.36
CA TYR A 68 11.97 -12.14 -8.30
C TYR A 68 10.53 -12.17 -7.81
N ALA A 69 9.70 -12.98 -8.48
CA ALA A 69 8.41 -13.44 -7.97
C ALA A 69 8.62 -14.45 -6.82
N ASP A 70 9.64 -15.29 -6.94
CA ASP A 70 10.12 -16.19 -5.89
C ASP A 70 11.65 -16.18 -5.90
N ALA A 71 12.25 -15.57 -4.89
CA ALA A 71 13.70 -15.43 -4.76
C ALA A 71 14.39 -16.72 -4.30
N ASP A 72 13.66 -17.67 -3.72
CA ASP A 72 14.21 -18.97 -3.28
C ASP A 72 14.48 -19.84 -4.51
N SER A 73 13.54 -19.87 -5.46
CA SER A 73 13.67 -20.57 -6.75
C SER A 73 14.27 -19.71 -7.88
N LYS A 74 14.49 -18.41 -7.63
CA LYS A 74 14.94 -17.39 -8.61
C LYS A 74 13.98 -17.19 -9.80
N LEU A 75 12.69 -17.46 -9.61
CA LEU A 75 11.64 -17.13 -10.59
C LEU A 75 11.53 -15.61 -10.74
N LEU A 76 11.78 -15.09 -11.94
CA LEU A 76 11.75 -13.64 -12.22
C LEU A 76 10.32 -13.09 -12.27
N ASN A 77 10.15 -11.87 -11.75
CA ASN A 77 8.97 -11.04 -12.01
C ASN A 77 8.87 -10.73 -13.51
N ASN A 78 7.65 -10.68 -14.03
CA ASN A 78 7.31 -10.30 -15.40
C ASN A 78 6.03 -9.45 -15.41
N ASN A 79 5.66 -8.90 -16.58
CA ASN A 79 4.51 -7.99 -16.70
C ASN A 79 3.14 -8.67 -16.44
N ASN A 80 3.09 -10.01 -16.30
CA ASN A 80 1.91 -10.78 -15.88
C ASN A 80 2.05 -11.37 -14.46
N THR A 81 3.14 -11.09 -13.74
CA THR A 81 3.27 -11.50 -12.35
C THR A 81 2.28 -10.73 -11.50
N LYS A 82 1.55 -11.46 -10.67
CA LYS A 82 0.47 -10.93 -9.85
C LYS A 82 0.95 -10.64 -8.45
N PHE A 83 0.50 -9.52 -7.91
CA PHE A 83 0.86 -9.03 -6.59
C PHE A 83 -0.42 -8.85 -5.77
N ARG A 84 -0.34 -9.12 -4.47
CA ARG A 84 -1.41 -8.76 -3.54
C ARG A 84 -1.48 -7.24 -3.48
N ILE A 85 -2.64 -6.69 -3.84
CA ILE A 85 -2.84 -5.23 -3.90
C ILE A 85 -3.35 -4.64 -2.59
N ALA A 86 -3.41 -5.45 -1.52
CA ALA A 86 -3.71 -4.98 -0.17
C ALA A 86 -4.89 -3.98 -0.14
N SER A 87 -4.80 -2.87 0.61
CA SER A 87 -5.88 -1.89 0.72
C SER A 87 -6.31 -1.20 -0.57
N LEU A 88 -5.57 -1.29 -1.69
CA LEU A 88 -6.05 -0.87 -3.02
C LEU A 88 -7.33 -1.64 -3.41
N THR A 89 -7.51 -2.85 -2.87
CA THR A 89 -8.77 -3.63 -2.88
C THR A 89 -9.99 -2.77 -2.52
N LYS A 90 -9.86 -1.79 -1.61
CA LYS A 90 -10.96 -0.93 -1.17
C LYS A 90 -11.52 -0.06 -2.30
N THR A 91 -10.72 0.32 -3.29
CA THR A 91 -11.21 1.01 -4.50
C THR A 91 -12.11 0.10 -5.33
N PHE A 92 -11.73 -1.18 -5.51
CA PHE A 92 -12.57 -2.18 -6.20
C PHE A 92 -13.89 -2.41 -5.44
N THR A 93 -13.83 -2.60 -4.11
CA THR A 93 -15.02 -2.81 -3.27
C THR A 93 -15.96 -1.60 -3.25
N GLY A 94 -15.41 -0.37 -3.19
CA GLY A 94 -16.20 0.85 -3.28
C GLY A 94 -16.95 0.95 -4.61
N ALA A 95 -16.28 0.62 -5.72
CA ALA A 95 -16.93 0.55 -7.03
C ALA A 95 -18.03 -0.54 -7.07
N LEU A 96 -17.80 -1.73 -6.51
CA LEU A 96 -18.83 -2.80 -6.43
C LEU A 96 -20.06 -2.37 -5.64
N ILE A 97 -19.89 -1.69 -4.49
CA ILE A 97 -21.02 -1.17 -3.70
C ILE A 97 -21.79 -0.11 -4.50
N LEU A 98 -21.11 0.78 -5.22
CA LEU A 98 -21.78 1.77 -6.07
C LEU A 98 -22.48 1.13 -7.28
N LYS A 99 -21.96 0.03 -7.84
CA LYS A 99 -22.71 -0.79 -8.82
C LYS A 99 -23.98 -1.38 -8.21
N ALA A 100 -23.94 -1.86 -6.96
CA ALA A 100 -25.13 -2.34 -6.26
C ALA A 100 -26.16 -1.21 -5.98
N VAL A 101 -25.71 0.03 -5.77
CA VAL A 101 -26.58 1.22 -5.70
C VAL A 101 -27.23 1.52 -7.06
N GLU A 102 -26.47 1.50 -8.15
CA GLU A 102 -26.99 1.70 -9.51
C GLU A 102 -27.98 0.61 -9.94
N GLU A 103 -27.72 -0.64 -9.54
CA GLU A 103 -28.62 -1.79 -9.70
C GLU A 103 -29.81 -1.77 -8.71
N LYS A 104 -29.93 -0.74 -7.86
CA LYS A 104 -30.99 -0.55 -6.85
C LYS A 104 -31.11 -1.69 -5.83
N LYS A 105 -30.01 -2.42 -5.59
CA LYS A 105 -29.93 -3.51 -4.61
C LYS A 105 -29.76 -3.01 -3.17
N LEU A 106 -29.21 -1.81 -3.01
CA LEU A 106 -29.04 -1.12 -1.73
C LEU A 106 -29.06 0.39 -1.95
N THR A 107 -29.24 1.17 -0.88
CA THR A 107 -28.96 2.61 -0.85
C THR A 107 -27.80 2.92 0.11
N LEU A 108 -27.09 4.01 -0.13
CA LEU A 108 -26.03 4.47 0.77
C LEU A 108 -26.55 4.84 2.19
N GLY A 109 -27.87 5.06 2.33
CA GLY A 109 -28.53 5.34 3.61
C GLY A 109 -28.98 4.09 4.38
N ASP A 110 -28.91 2.90 3.77
CA ASP A 110 -29.37 1.66 4.39
C ASP A 110 -28.57 1.37 5.65
N LYS A 111 -29.24 0.82 6.67
CA LYS A 111 -28.66 0.55 7.98
C LYS A 111 -27.91 -0.76 8.00
N LEU A 112 -26.80 -0.80 8.72
CA LEU A 112 -26.05 -2.05 8.94
C LEU A 112 -26.92 -3.12 9.61
N SER A 113 -27.88 -2.73 10.45
CA SER A 113 -28.80 -3.64 11.14
C SER A 113 -29.73 -4.42 10.21
N ALA A 114 -29.89 -4.02 8.95
CA ALA A 114 -30.60 -4.82 7.94
C ALA A 114 -29.80 -6.06 7.48
N TYR A 115 -28.50 -6.09 7.74
CA TYR A 115 -27.58 -7.14 7.28
C TYR A 115 -26.89 -7.89 8.44
N TYR A 116 -26.52 -7.15 9.49
CA TYR A 116 -25.80 -7.59 10.71
C TYR A 116 -26.33 -6.83 11.95
N PRO A 117 -27.55 -7.12 12.42
CA PRO A 117 -28.13 -6.50 13.63
C PRO A 117 -27.35 -6.78 14.92
N GLU A 118 -26.51 -7.81 14.94
CA GLU A 118 -25.60 -8.16 16.04
C GLU A 118 -24.47 -7.15 16.24
N VAL A 119 -24.09 -6.39 15.20
CA VAL A 119 -23.00 -5.41 15.30
C VAL A 119 -23.44 -4.20 16.12
N LYS A 120 -22.59 -3.79 17.07
CA LYS A 120 -22.82 -2.64 17.94
C LYS A 120 -23.10 -1.35 17.14
N ASN A 121 -24.13 -0.61 17.53
CA ASN A 121 -24.62 0.59 16.83
C ASN A 121 -25.09 0.36 15.36
N ALA A 122 -25.38 -0.89 14.93
CA ALA A 122 -25.77 -1.18 13.55
C ALA A 122 -27.05 -0.47 13.05
N ASP A 123 -27.93 -0.07 13.97
CA ASP A 123 -29.12 0.77 13.73
C ASP A 123 -28.76 2.23 13.37
N LYS A 124 -27.64 2.73 13.88
CA LYS A 124 -27.09 4.06 13.58
C LYS A 124 -26.21 4.03 12.32
N ILE A 125 -25.35 3.01 12.18
CA ILE A 125 -24.38 2.87 11.09
C ILE A 125 -25.09 2.70 9.74
N THR A 126 -24.61 3.40 8.72
CA THR A 126 -25.10 3.31 7.33
C THR A 126 -24.04 2.70 6.42
N ILE A 127 -24.43 2.22 5.24
CA ILE A 127 -23.47 1.81 4.18
C ILE A 127 -22.48 2.93 3.87
N LYS A 128 -22.94 4.19 3.84
CA LYS A 128 -22.08 5.38 3.69
C LYS A 128 -21.06 5.53 4.82
N HIS A 129 -21.40 5.21 6.06
CA HIS A 129 -20.47 5.28 7.19
C HIS A 129 -19.37 4.22 7.08
N LEU A 130 -19.67 3.02 6.58
CA LEU A 130 -18.65 1.99 6.32
C LEU A 130 -17.67 2.45 5.23
N LEU A 131 -18.19 2.86 4.06
CA LEU A 131 -17.37 3.27 2.91
C LEU A 131 -16.42 4.43 3.24
N ASN A 132 -16.87 5.43 3.98
CA ASN A 132 -16.08 6.63 4.29
C ASN A 132 -15.26 6.49 5.59
N GLN A 133 -15.16 5.30 6.18
CA GLN A 133 -14.40 5.07 7.42
C GLN A 133 -14.90 5.93 8.60
N ARG A 134 -16.21 5.98 8.80
CA ARG A 134 -16.91 6.78 9.85
C ARG A 134 -17.86 5.94 10.71
N SER A 135 -17.64 4.64 10.81
CA SER A 135 -18.57 3.72 11.50
C SER A 135 -18.40 3.68 13.03
N GLY A 136 -17.19 3.92 13.54
CA GLY A 136 -16.85 3.64 14.93
C GLY A 136 -16.67 2.14 15.26
N ILE A 137 -16.60 1.27 14.24
CA ILE A 137 -16.28 -0.16 14.40
C ILE A 137 -14.77 -0.34 14.45
N ILE A 138 -14.27 -1.02 15.48
CA ILE A 138 -12.85 -1.36 15.67
C ILE A 138 -12.24 -2.00 14.42
N ASN A 139 -10.97 -1.72 14.16
CA ASN A 139 -10.21 -2.36 13.10
C ASN A 139 -9.76 -3.76 13.58
N PHE A 140 -10.14 -4.83 12.90
CA PHE A 140 -9.81 -6.18 13.37
C PHE A 140 -8.30 -6.46 13.46
N THR A 141 -7.48 -5.74 12.68
CA THR A 141 -6.01 -5.82 12.72
C THR A 141 -5.40 -5.10 13.94
N GLU A 142 -6.21 -4.48 14.80
CA GLU A 142 -5.80 -3.79 16.03
C GLU A 142 -6.33 -4.50 17.30
N ILE A 143 -7.03 -5.63 17.16
CA ILE A 143 -7.52 -6.43 18.29
C ILE A 143 -6.35 -7.22 18.89
N GLU A 144 -6.06 -7.02 20.17
CA GLU A 144 -4.97 -7.71 20.87
C GLU A 144 -5.30 -9.20 21.09
N GLY A 145 -4.37 -10.10 20.75
CA GLY A 145 -4.55 -11.55 20.92
C GLY A 145 -3.33 -12.37 20.47
N GLU A 146 -3.41 -13.70 20.56
CA GLU A 146 -2.39 -14.57 19.98
C GLU A 146 -2.39 -14.43 18.46
N ASN A 147 -1.22 -14.17 17.89
CA ASN A 147 -1.06 -13.67 16.52
C ASN A 147 -1.12 -14.80 15.46
N THR A 148 -2.22 -15.54 15.48
CA THR A 148 -2.57 -16.67 14.60
C THR A 148 -3.70 -16.33 13.62
N TRP A 149 -4.49 -15.28 13.89
CA TRP A 149 -5.65 -14.90 13.07
C TRP A 149 -5.34 -14.82 11.58
N GLU A 150 -4.27 -14.12 11.21
CA GLU A 150 -3.87 -13.92 9.80
C GLU A 150 -3.36 -15.20 9.10
N LYS A 151 -3.11 -16.28 9.86
CA LYS A 151 -2.52 -17.54 9.37
C LYS A 151 -3.55 -18.63 9.12
N THR A 152 -4.74 -18.54 9.71
CA THR A 152 -5.81 -19.55 9.57
C THR A 152 -6.95 -19.05 8.70
N LEU A 153 -7.69 -20.00 8.11
CA LEU A 153 -8.94 -19.75 7.41
C LEU A 153 -10.04 -19.49 8.44
N HIS A 154 -10.77 -18.38 8.28
CA HIS A 154 -11.94 -18.05 9.08
C HIS A 154 -13.18 -17.98 8.21
N SER A 155 -14.31 -18.47 8.74
CA SER A 155 -15.61 -18.22 8.12
C SER A 155 -16.05 -16.78 8.38
N GLN A 156 -17.02 -16.31 7.61
CA GLN A 156 -17.69 -15.03 7.85
C GLN A 156 -18.21 -14.91 9.30
N LYS A 157 -18.72 -16.00 9.88
CA LYS A 157 -19.24 -16.01 11.25
C LYS A 157 -18.11 -15.78 12.25
N ASP A 158 -17.01 -16.51 12.10
CA ASP A 158 -15.83 -16.35 12.98
C ASP A 158 -15.30 -14.91 12.91
N PHE A 159 -15.25 -14.32 11.71
CA PHE A 159 -14.85 -12.93 11.51
C PHE A 159 -15.77 -11.93 12.24
N ILE A 160 -17.08 -12.15 12.24
CA ILE A 160 -18.03 -11.29 12.98
C ILE A 160 -17.85 -11.49 14.49
N ASP A 161 -17.82 -12.74 14.95
CA ASP A 161 -17.65 -13.08 16.37
C ASP A 161 -16.35 -12.48 16.96
N PHE A 162 -15.29 -12.35 16.14
CA PHE A 162 -14.00 -11.79 16.54
C PHE A 162 -14.05 -10.32 16.96
N PHE A 163 -14.93 -9.50 16.39
CA PHE A 163 -15.03 -8.06 16.74
C PHE A 163 -16.40 -7.64 17.33
N VAL A 164 -17.45 -8.45 17.25
CA VAL A 164 -18.82 -8.05 17.61
C VAL A 164 -18.97 -7.60 19.08
N ASN A 165 -18.17 -8.19 19.97
CA ASN A 165 -18.18 -7.88 21.40
C ASN A 165 -17.34 -6.65 21.79
N GLU A 166 -16.57 -6.11 20.85
CA GLU A 166 -15.66 -5.00 21.12
C GLU A 166 -16.38 -3.68 21.41
N LYS A 167 -15.62 -2.74 21.98
CA LYS A 167 -16.12 -1.37 22.18
C LYS A 167 -16.16 -0.66 20.82
N SER A 168 -17.18 0.18 20.64
CA SER A 168 -17.20 1.11 19.52
C SER A 168 -16.32 2.30 19.88
N ASN A 169 -15.40 2.66 18.98
CA ASN A 169 -14.36 3.66 19.25
C ASN A 169 -14.93 5.10 19.32
N PHE A 170 -16.06 5.35 18.65
CA PHE A 170 -16.79 6.62 18.66
C PHE A 170 -18.21 6.45 18.09
N GLU A 171 -19.09 7.44 18.33
CA GLU A 171 -20.45 7.42 17.76
C GLU A 171 -20.43 7.52 16.23
N PRO A 172 -21.19 6.69 15.48
CA PRO A 172 -21.16 6.66 14.02
C PRO A 172 -21.37 8.03 13.38
N GLY A 173 -20.50 8.37 12.42
CA GLY A 173 -20.49 9.65 11.70
C GLY A 173 -19.71 10.78 12.40
N SER A 174 -19.42 10.69 13.70
CA SER A 174 -18.80 11.79 14.46
C SER A 174 -17.31 12.03 14.18
N LYS A 175 -16.57 10.98 13.78
CA LYS A 175 -15.14 11.03 13.45
C LYS A 175 -14.84 10.24 12.17
N PHE A 176 -13.59 10.34 11.72
CA PHE A 176 -12.98 9.45 10.73
C PHE A 176 -11.95 8.59 11.46
N GLU A 177 -11.93 7.29 11.18
CA GLU A 177 -10.94 6.34 11.70
C GLU A 177 -10.88 5.13 10.77
N TYR A 178 -9.68 4.75 10.35
CA TYR A 178 -9.51 3.71 9.32
C TYR A 178 -9.74 2.31 9.90
N SER A 179 -10.70 1.58 9.34
CA SER A 179 -10.99 0.21 9.76
C SER A 179 -11.11 -0.73 8.56
N ASN A 180 -10.36 -1.83 8.58
CA ASN A 180 -10.47 -2.89 7.59
C ASN A 180 -11.80 -3.65 7.75
N THR A 181 -12.33 -3.72 8.97
CA THR A 181 -13.63 -4.32 9.32
C THR A 181 -14.79 -3.70 8.54
N ASN A 182 -14.75 -2.38 8.29
CA ASN A 182 -15.75 -1.69 7.48
C ASN A 182 -15.85 -2.26 6.06
N TYR A 183 -14.70 -2.53 5.45
CA TYR A 183 -14.64 -3.05 4.09
C TYR A 183 -14.89 -4.56 4.01
N ALA A 184 -14.52 -5.31 5.04
CA ALA A 184 -14.93 -6.72 5.20
C ALA A 184 -16.47 -6.85 5.25
N LEU A 185 -17.13 -6.04 6.09
CA LEU A 185 -18.59 -5.98 6.16
C LEU A 185 -19.21 -5.59 4.82
N LEU A 186 -18.66 -4.60 4.09
CA LEU A 186 -19.15 -4.25 2.75
C LEU A 186 -19.02 -5.42 1.76
N GLY A 187 -17.92 -6.17 1.79
CA GLY A 187 -17.76 -7.40 1.03
C GLY A 187 -18.86 -8.40 1.31
N PHE A 188 -19.11 -8.68 2.58
CA PHE A 188 -20.15 -9.62 3.00
C PHE A 188 -21.59 -9.14 2.69
N ILE A 189 -21.84 -7.83 2.68
CA ILE A 189 -23.11 -7.24 2.22
C ILE A 189 -23.31 -7.51 0.72
N LEU A 190 -22.27 -7.36 -0.10
CA LEU A 190 -22.32 -7.74 -1.52
C LEU A 190 -22.67 -9.23 -1.67
N GLU A 191 -22.04 -10.12 -0.89
CA GLU A 191 -22.33 -11.55 -0.93
C GLU A 191 -23.81 -11.85 -0.60
N LYS A 192 -24.39 -11.23 0.43
CA LYS A 192 -25.83 -11.33 0.74
C LYS A 192 -26.74 -10.80 -0.38
N LEU A 193 -26.35 -9.72 -1.06
CA LEU A 193 -27.16 -9.04 -2.09
C LEU A 193 -27.09 -9.68 -3.49
N TYR A 194 -26.00 -10.41 -3.78
CA TYR A 194 -25.79 -11.13 -5.03
C TYR A 194 -25.93 -12.64 -4.90
N GLN A 195 -25.98 -13.18 -3.68
CA GLN A 195 -26.04 -14.62 -3.36
C GLN A 195 -24.87 -15.40 -3.99
N LYS A 196 -23.68 -14.80 -3.93
CA LYS A 196 -22.43 -15.27 -4.55
C LYS A 196 -21.22 -14.90 -3.68
N PRO A 197 -20.14 -15.68 -3.68
CA PRO A 197 -18.87 -15.28 -3.05
C PRO A 197 -18.29 -14.00 -3.66
N PHE A 198 -17.55 -13.23 -2.87
CA PHE A 198 -16.93 -11.97 -3.30
C PHE A 198 -16.04 -12.13 -4.53
N ALA A 199 -15.34 -13.26 -4.67
CA ALA A 199 -14.52 -13.58 -5.84
C ALA A 199 -15.35 -13.62 -7.14
N GLU A 200 -16.54 -14.23 -7.11
CA GLU A 200 -17.43 -14.30 -8.27
C GLU A 200 -18.07 -12.95 -8.58
N ILE A 201 -18.41 -12.15 -7.56
CA ILE A 201 -18.95 -10.80 -7.73
C ILE A 201 -17.91 -9.88 -8.38
N LEU A 202 -16.67 -9.92 -7.89
CA LEU A 202 -15.53 -9.20 -8.47
C LEU A 202 -15.31 -9.59 -9.94
N ASP A 203 -15.31 -10.90 -10.23
CA ASP A 203 -15.10 -11.41 -11.58
C ASP A 203 -16.24 -11.03 -12.54
N GLU A 204 -17.49 -11.25 -12.15
CA GLU A 204 -18.68 -10.93 -12.97
C GLU A 204 -18.85 -9.42 -13.22
N LYS A 205 -18.65 -8.60 -12.18
CA LYS A 205 -19.00 -7.17 -12.22
C LYS A 205 -17.84 -6.26 -12.62
N ILE A 206 -16.59 -6.73 -12.53
CA ILE A 206 -15.39 -5.96 -12.88
C ILE A 206 -14.47 -6.74 -13.84
N CYS A 207 -13.95 -7.92 -13.46
CA CYS A 207 -12.84 -8.52 -14.22
C CYS A 207 -13.24 -8.99 -15.62
N LYS A 208 -14.37 -9.68 -15.79
CA LYS A 208 -14.89 -10.10 -17.10
C LYS A 208 -15.26 -8.91 -18.00
N PRO A 209 -16.08 -7.93 -17.56
CA PRO A 209 -16.42 -6.76 -18.38
C PRO A 209 -15.22 -5.91 -18.83
N LEU A 210 -14.17 -5.82 -18.02
CA LEU A 210 -12.97 -5.03 -18.31
C LEU A 210 -11.77 -5.85 -18.83
N HIS A 211 -11.96 -7.17 -19.00
CA HIS A 211 -10.93 -8.12 -19.43
C HIS A 211 -9.65 -8.11 -18.56
N LEU A 212 -9.82 -8.05 -17.23
CA LEU A 212 -8.74 -8.06 -16.23
C LEU A 212 -8.25 -9.49 -15.96
N LYS A 213 -7.59 -10.10 -16.95
CA LYS A 213 -7.19 -11.52 -16.93
C LYS A 213 -6.30 -11.93 -15.77
N ASN A 214 -5.60 -10.99 -15.14
CA ASN A 214 -4.68 -11.22 -14.04
C ASN A 214 -5.23 -10.72 -12.69
N THR A 215 -6.53 -10.41 -12.59
CA THR A 215 -7.14 -9.85 -11.37
C THR A 215 -8.20 -10.76 -10.78
N TYR A 216 -8.02 -11.16 -9.51
CA TYR A 216 -8.97 -12.02 -8.78
C TYR A 216 -8.77 -11.92 -7.26
N TYR A 217 -9.69 -12.53 -6.50
CA TYR A 217 -9.57 -12.73 -5.06
C TYR A 217 -9.30 -14.22 -4.78
N SER A 218 -8.26 -14.51 -4.00
CA SER A 218 -7.89 -15.86 -3.55
C SER A 218 -7.35 -15.80 -2.12
N PHE A 219 -7.32 -16.92 -1.39
CA PHE A 219 -6.90 -16.94 0.01
C PHE A 219 -5.40 -17.13 0.21
N GLU A 220 -4.72 -17.88 -0.65
CA GLU A 220 -3.30 -18.22 -0.51
C GLU A 220 -2.49 -17.75 -1.71
N THR A 221 -1.20 -17.49 -1.50
CA THR A 221 -0.30 -17.03 -2.58
C THR A 221 0.50 -18.19 -3.17
N ASP A 222 0.39 -18.44 -4.48
CA ASP A 222 1.05 -19.55 -5.18
C ASP A 222 1.95 -19.04 -6.33
N SER A 223 3.27 -19.17 -6.16
CA SER A 223 4.25 -18.79 -7.18
C SER A 223 4.13 -19.61 -8.48
N LYS A 224 3.54 -20.81 -8.44
CA LYS A 224 3.25 -21.60 -9.65
C LYS A 224 2.19 -20.97 -10.53
N GLN A 225 1.32 -20.12 -9.98
CA GLN A 225 0.36 -19.31 -10.74
C GLN A 225 0.97 -17.99 -11.23
N ASN A 226 2.29 -17.79 -11.13
CA ASN A 226 2.96 -16.52 -11.38
C ASN A 226 2.39 -15.40 -10.47
N GLU A 227 2.23 -15.71 -9.19
CA GLU A 227 2.04 -14.74 -8.12
C GLU A 227 3.39 -14.50 -7.42
N ALA A 228 3.68 -13.26 -7.04
CA ALA A 228 4.89 -12.94 -6.31
C ALA A 228 4.72 -13.27 -4.81
N LEU A 229 5.75 -13.85 -4.19
CA LEU A 229 5.85 -14.09 -2.76
C LEU A 229 6.45 -12.87 -2.05
N SER A 230 6.04 -12.60 -0.82
CA SER A 230 6.51 -11.45 -0.03
C SER A 230 7.90 -11.69 0.58
N TYR A 231 8.78 -10.70 0.47
CA TYR A 231 10.11 -10.70 1.10
C TYR A 231 10.40 -9.39 1.84
N ASN A 232 11.00 -9.49 3.02
CA ASN A 232 11.77 -8.41 3.61
C ASN A 232 13.09 -8.23 2.84
N ILE A 233 13.59 -7.00 2.77
CA ILE A 233 14.91 -6.69 2.18
C ILE A 233 15.92 -6.42 3.29
N GLN A 234 16.97 -7.23 3.34
CA GLN A 234 18.17 -6.95 4.15
C GLN A 234 19.41 -7.14 3.24
N ASP A 235 20.52 -7.64 3.80
CA ASP A 235 21.67 -8.12 3.03
C ASP A 235 21.29 -9.25 2.03
N LYS A 236 20.15 -9.90 2.24
CA LYS A 236 19.49 -10.83 1.32
C LYS A 236 17.98 -10.60 1.32
N PHE A 237 17.27 -11.15 0.33
CA PHE A 237 15.81 -11.24 0.38
C PHE A 237 15.41 -12.32 1.41
N LEU A 238 14.58 -11.95 2.39
CA LEU A 238 14.09 -12.83 3.45
C LEU A 238 12.62 -13.11 3.22
N ARG A 239 12.25 -14.36 2.96
CA ARG A 239 10.87 -14.76 2.72
C ARG A 239 10.02 -14.55 3.97
N ASN A 240 8.90 -13.84 3.82
CA ASN A 240 7.93 -13.66 4.89
C ASN A 240 7.05 -14.90 5.04
N ALA A 241 6.36 -15.00 6.19
CA ALA A 241 5.39 -16.06 6.41
C ALA A 241 4.24 -16.00 5.39
N ALA A 242 3.59 -17.13 5.14
CA ALA A 242 2.38 -17.15 4.34
C ALA A 242 1.22 -16.48 5.11
N VAL A 243 0.53 -15.56 4.46
CA VAL A 243 -0.70 -14.92 4.96
C VAL A 243 -1.91 -15.58 4.32
N ASN A 244 -2.95 -15.84 5.12
CA ASN A 244 -4.24 -16.27 4.62
C ASN A 244 -5.15 -15.06 4.38
N PHE A 245 -5.32 -14.71 3.10
CA PHE A 245 -6.10 -13.57 2.65
C PHE A 245 -7.62 -13.73 2.79
N SER A 246 -8.12 -14.90 3.25
CA SER A 246 -9.51 -15.01 3.71
C SER A 246 -9.85 -14.01 4.82
N ASN A 247 -8.83 -13.58 5.58
CA ASN A 247 -8.92 -12.61 6.66
C ASN A 247 -9.00 -11.15 6.18
N HIS A 248 -8.78 -10.89 4.89
CA HIS A 248 -8.89 -9.55 4.31
C HIS A 248 -9.96 -9.48 3.20
N PRO A 249 -11.19 -10.02 3.43
CA PRO A 249 -12.22 -10.08 2.41
C PRO A 249 -12.63 -8.66 2.04
N ALA A 250 -12.68 -8.36 0.74
CA ALA A 250 -13.05 -7.04 0.19
C ALA A 250 -12.30 -5.81 0.76
N SER A 251 -11.25 -6.03 1.56
CA SER A 251 -10.50 -5.00 2.28
C SER A 251 -9.01 -5.05 1.97
N GLY A 252 -8.45 -6.22 1.64
CA GLY A 252 -7.03 -6.39 1.36
C GLY A 252 -6.63 -7.52 0.39
N GLY A 253 -7.50 -8.50 0.13
CA GLY A 253 -7.05 -9.76 -0.48
C GLY A 253 -6.97 -9.86 -2.00
N ILE A 254 -7.29 -8.82 -2.79
CA ILE A 254 -7.21 -8.95 -4.26
C ILE A 254 -5.74 -9.15 -4.71
N SER A 255 -5.54 -9.97 -5.73
CA SER A 255 -4.31 -10.15 -6.49
C SER A 255 -4.49 -9.52 -7.87
N SER A 256 -3.51 -8.74 -8.37
CA SER A 256 -3.60 -8.05 -9.66
C SER A 256 -2.23 -7.76 -10.29
N THR A 257 -2.23 -7.13 -11.47
CA THR A 257 -1.04 -6.58 -12.17
C THR A 257 -1.18 -5.06 -12.31
N PRO A 258 -0.08 -4.28 -12.41
CA PRO A 258 -0.17 -2.83 -12.60
C PRO A 258 -0.97 -2.43 -13.85
N SER A 259 -0.87 -3.26 -14.91
CA SER A 259 -1.62 -3.13 -16.16
C SER A 259 -3.13 -3.29 -15.98
N ASP A 260 -3.58 -4.27 -15.20
CA ASP A 260 -5.02 -4.50 -14.97
C ASP A 260 -5.61 -3.50 -13.96
N VAL A 261 -4.84 -3.10 -12.94
CA VAL A 261 -5.23 -1.98 -12.05
C VAL A 261 -5.40 -0.70 -12.87
N ASN A 262 -4.50 -0.38 -13.80
CA ASN A 262 -4.69 0.75 -14.70
C ASN A 262 -5.99 0.63 -15.52
N LYS A 263 -6.27 -0.49 -16.18
CA LYS A 263 -7.55 -0.67 -16.92
C LYS A 263 -8.78 -0.44 -16.02
N PHE A 264 -8.74 -0.94 -14.78
CA PHE A 264 -9.79 -0.70 -13.79
C PHE A 264 -9.93 0.79 -13.47
N LEU A 265 -8.83 1.50 -13.17
CA LEU A 265 -8.83 2.94 -12.86
C LEU A 265 -9.34 3.77 -14.03
N PHE A 266 -8.92 3.47 -15.26
CA PHE A 266 -9.40 4.14 -16.46
C PHE A 266 -10.89 3.88 -16.72
N ALA A 267 -11.38 2.65 -16.48
CA ALA A 267 -12.80 2.35 -16.60
C ALA A 267 -13.64 3.03 -15.51
N LEU A 268 -13.12 3.10 -14.27
CA LEU A 268 -13.74 3.79 -13.14
C LEU A 268 -13.82 5.30 -13.38
N CYS A 269 -12.68 5.94 -13.67
CA CYS A 269 -12.56 7.39 -13.73
C CYS A 269 -13.06 8.01 -15.05
N ASN A 270 -13.15 7.24 -16.14
CA ASN A 270 -13.81 7.67 -17.38
C ASN A 270 -15.27 7.17 -17.48
N HIS A 271 -15.90 6.84 -16.35
CA HIS A 271 -17.32 6.49 -16.23
C HIS A 271 -17.79 5.27 -17.07
N LYS A 272 -16.87 4.34 -17.39
CA LYS A 272 -17.20 3.09 -18.10
C LYS A 272 -17.69 1.99 -17.16
N LEU A 273 -17.26 2.03 -15.89
CA LEU A 273 -17.60 1.01 -14.87
C LEU A 273 -18.81 1.41 -14.00
N ILE A 274 -18.89 2.69 -13.63
CA ILE A 274 -19.98 3.32 -12.86
C ILE A 274 -20.27 4.69 -13.49
N SER A 275 -21.45 5.26 -13.20
CA SER A 275 -21.84 6.61 -13.64
C SER A 275 -20.94 7.73 -13.08
N ALA A 276 -20.99 8.90 -13.73
CA ALA A 276 -20.30 10.10 -13.25
C ALA A 276 -20.83 10.57 -11.89
N GLU A 277 -22.13 10.39 -11.63
CA GLU A 277 -22.78 10.62 -10.35
C GLU A 277 -22.21 9.69 -9.26
N SER A 278 -22.06 8.40 -9.55
CA SER A 278 -21.44 7.44 -8.63
C SER A 278 -19.97 7.75 -8.37
N LEU A 279 -19.16 8.06 -9.41
CA LEU A 279 -17.78 8.47 -9.20
C LEU A 279 -17.69 9.74 -8.34
N LYS A 280 -18.56 10.72 -8.57
CA LYS A 280 -18.66 11.94 -7.75
C LYS A 280 -19.05 11.66 -6.29
N MET A 281 -19.86 10.63 -6.04
CA MET A 281 -20.12 10.15 -4.67
C MET A 281 -18.92 9.40 -4.07
N MET A 282 -18.14 8.70 -4.90
CA MET A 282 -16.98 7.91 -4.48
C MET A 282 -15.80 8.77 -4.04
N LEU A 283 -15.62 9.94 -4.65
CA LEU A 283 -14.51 10.83 -4.37
C LEU A 283 -14.63 11.53 -3.00
N PRO A 284 -13.49 11.81 -2.32
CA PRO A 284 -13.48 12.62 -1.11
C PRO A 284 -14.15 13.99 -1.31
N LYS A 285 -14.85 14.47 -0.28
CA LYS A 285 -15.32 15.86 -0.23
C LYS A 285 -14.14 16.81 -0.04
N THR A 286 -14.30 18.08 -0.41
CA THR A 286 -13.27 19.13 -0.26
C THR A 286 -12.67 19.27 1.15
N THR A 287 -13.38 18.84 2.20
CA THR A 287 -12.94 18.89 3.60
C THR A 287 -12.41 17.56 4.14
N GLU A 288 -12.29 16.52 3.30
CA GLU A 288 -11.95 15.15 3.70
C GLU A 288 -10.88 14.60 2.75
N GLU A 289 -9.83 13.97 3.26
CA GLU A 289 -8.75 13.38 2.43
C GLU A 289 -9.16 11.99 1.89
N TYR A 290 -10.13 11.31 2.54
CA TYR A 290 -10.64 9.97 2.21
C TYR A 290 -12.11 10.00 1.72
N GLY A 291 -12.43 9.16 0.74
CA GLY A 291 -13.76 8.99 0.14
C GLY A 291 -14.28 7.55 0.30
N MET A 292 -14.95 7.01 -0.71
CA MET A 292 -15.46 5.64 -0.71
C MET A 292 -14.43 4.66 -1.30
N GLY A 293 -13.22 4.64 -0.72
CA GLY A 293 -12.11 3.79 -1.19
C GLY A 293 -11.22 4.46 -2.23
N ILE A 294 -11.25 5.79 -2.30
CA ILE A 294 -10.30 6.65 -3.03
C ILE A 294 -9.88 7.76 -2.06
N MET A 295 -8.60 8.11 -2.06
CA MET A 295 -8.03 9.28 -1.42
C MET A 295 -7.67 10.36 -2.45
N LYS A 296 -7.51 11.59 -1.99
CA LYS A 296 -7.10 12.73 -2.81
C LYS A 296 -5.85 13.39 -2.23
N LEU A 297 -4.80 13.49 -3.04
CA LEU A 297 -3.64 14.33 -2.76
C LEU A 297 -3.49 15.45 -3.79
N ALA A 298 -2.77 16.50 -3.38
CA ALA A 298 -2.47 17.66 -4.22
C ALA A 298 -0.97 17.65 -4.57
N LEU A 299 -0.66 17.25 -5.81
CA LEU A 299 0.71 17.25 -6.33
C LEU A 299 0.96 18.54 -7.12
N GLY A 300 1.48 19.56 -6.43
CA GLY A 300 1.68 20.89 -6.99
C GLY A 300 0.35 21.57 -7.36
N LYS A 301 0.02 21.61 -8.66
CA LYS A 301 -1.26 22.13 -9.19
C LYS A 301 -2.25 21.03 -9.61
N ASN A 302 -1.83 19.77 -9.52
CA ASN A 302 -2.59 18.63 -9.98
C ASN A 302 -3.33 18.00 -8.80
N GLU A 303 -4.61 17.68 -9.02
CA GLU A 303 -5.36 16.81 -8.12
C GLU A 303 -5.07 15.38 -8.56
N VAL A 304 -4.74 14.49 -7.62
CA VAL A 304 -4.42 13.08 -7.90
C VAL A 304 -5.36 12.22 -7.07
N TYR A 305 -5.94 11.21 -7.69
CA TYR A 305 -6.70 10.15 -7.01
C TYR A 305 -5.74 9.01 -6.72
N GLU A 306 -5.74 8.53 -5.48
CA GLU A 306 -4.83 7.47 -5.04
C GLU A 306 -5.51 6.53 -4.05
N HIS A 307 -4.93 5.34 -3.87
CA HIS A 307 -5.16 4.56 -2.66
C HIS A 307 -4.00 3.58 -2.44
N GLY A 308 -3.04 3.99 -1.60
CA GLY A 308 -1.99 3.11 -1.11
C GLY A 308 -2.53 1.86 -0.38
N GLY A 309 -1.76 0.77 -0.37
CA GLY A 309 -2.15 -0.46 0.30
C GLY A 309 -0.99 -1.34 0.68
N ARG A 310 -1.11 -1.97 1.86
CA ARG A 310 -0.08 -2.86 2.39
C ARG A 310 -0.62 -4.07 3.16
N VAL A 311 -0.04 -5.24 2.91
CA VAL A 311 -0.04 -6.43 3.78
C VAL A 311 1.36 -7.02 3.69
N GLU A 312 2.01 -7.33 4.82
CA GLU A 312 3.43 -7.75 4.86
C GLU A 312 4.35 -6.73 4.13
N ASN A 313 5.14 -7.20 3.16
CA ASN A 313 5.90 -6.40 2.21
C ASN A 313 5.29 -6.42 0.80
N TYR A 314 4.01 -6.82 0.66
CA TYR A 314 3.25 -6.41 -0.52
C TYR A 314 2.83 -4.96 -0.30
N TYR A 315 3.52 -4.03 -0.97
CA TYR A 315 3.05 -2.66 -1.07
C TYR A 315 2.45 -2.43 -2.45
N SER A 316 1.48 -1.55 -2.49
CA SER A 316 0.73 -1.20 -3.69
C SER A 316 0.36 0.27 -3.59
N ASP A 317 0.42 0.96 -4.72
CA ASP A 317 -0.09 2.32 -4.83
C ASP A 317 -0.47 2.62 -6.28
N TYR A 318 -1.38 3.57 -6.46
CA TYR A 318 -1.68 4.15 -7.76
C TYR A 318 -1.87 5.65 -7.64
N TRP A 319 -1.37 6.38 -8.65
CA TRP A 319 -1.70 7.78 -8.86
C TRP A 319 -2.44 7.93 -10.17
N TYR A 320 -3.69 8.40 -10.12
CA TYR A 320 -4.49 8.72 -11.29
C TYR A 320 -4.76 10.22 -11.37
N PHE A 321 -4.35 10.82 -12.49
CA PHE A 321 -4.44 12.23 -12.80
C PHE A 321 -5.67 12.46 -13.72
N PRO A 322 -6.81 12.93 -13.20
CA PRO A 322 -8.08 12.95 -13.93
C PRO A 322 -8.15 14.01 -15.04
N LYS A 323 -7.39 15.11 -14.94
CA LYS A 323 -7.36 16.15 -16.00
C LYS A 323 -6.56 15.67 -17.21
N GLU A 324 -5.47 14.96 -16.97
CA GLU A 324 -4.55 14.46 -17.97
C GLU A 324 -4.96 13.09 -18.55
N ASN A 325 -5.82 12.36 -17.82
CA ASN A 325 -6.18 10.96 -18.11
C ASN A 325 -4.92 10.07 -18.14
N LEU A 326 -4.12 10.18 -17.08
CA LEU A 326 -2.86 9.49 -16.84
C LEU A 326 -2.98 8.66 -15.56
N GLY A 327 -2.61 7.38 -15.61
CA GLY A 327 -2.58 6.47 -14.46
C GLY A 327 -1.20 5.86 -14.30
N ILE A 328 -0.72 5.80 -13.06
CA ILE A 328 0.55 5.23 -12.65
C ILE A 328 0.24 4.22 -11.56
N VAL A 329 0.77 3.00 -11.67
CA VAL A 329 0.58 1.94 -10.66
C VAL A 329 1.92 1.30 -10.34
N VAL A 330 2.20 1.12 -9.04
CA VAL A 330 3.38 0.44 -8.51
C VAL A 330 2.92 -0.68 -7.59
N LEU A 331 3.31 -1.92 -7.89
CA LEU A 331 3.05 -3.09 -7.03
C LEU A 331 4.38 -3.75 -6.67
N THR A 332 4.63 -4.01 -5.40
CA THR A 332 5.87 -4.60 -4.89
C THR A 332 5.61 -5.94 -4.20
N ASN A 333 6.64 -6.78 -4.15
CA ASN A 333 6.70 -7.93 -3.24
C ASN A 333 7.89 -7.86 -2.27
N ALA A 334 8.77 -6.88 -2.45
CA ALA A 334 9.80 -6.48 -1.50
C ALA A 334 10.15 -5.01 -1.74
N VAL A 335 10.31 -4.20 -0.69
CA VAL A 335 10.67 -2.79 -0.85
C VAL A 335 11.50 -2.25 0.32
N ASN A 336 12.43 -1.34 0.00
CA ASN A 336 13.32 -0.61 0.91
C ASN A 336 13.64 0.78 0.32
N ILE A 337 12.58 1.44 -0.16
CA ILE A 337 12.54 2.80 -0.68
C ILE A 337 11.11 3.33 -0.47
N ASP A 338 10.95 4.65 -0.39
CA ASP A 338 9.62 5.26 -0.41
C ASP A 338 8.93 4.99 -1.76
N LEU A 339 7.68 4.53 -1.74
CA LEU A 339 6.89 4.35 -2.96
C LEU A 339 6.56 5.70 -3.61
N GLU A 340 6.41 6.78 -2.83
CA GLU A 340 6.17 8.12 -3.37
C GLU A 340 7.32 8.56 -4.28
N GLN A 341 8.57 8.23 -3.92
CA GLN A 341 9.74 8.52 -4.76
C GLN A 341 9.64 7.83 -6.13
N ILE A 342 9.16 6.58 -6.18
CA ILE A 342 8.96 5.83 -7.43
C ILE A 342 7.80 6.43 -8.24
N LEU A 343 6.70 6.81 -7.58
CA LEU A 343 5.53 7.42 -8.22
C LEU A 343 5.87 8.81 -8.81
N ILE A 344 6.66 9.62 -8.10
CA ILE A 344 7.21 10.88 -8.62
C ILE A 344 8.11 10.62 -9.84
N THR A 345 9.06 9.69 -9.75
CA THR A 345 9.94 9.34 -10.88
C THR A 345 9.17 8.85 -12.12
N LEU A 346 8.12 8.04 -11.94
CA LEU A 346 7.22 7.63 -13.02
C LEU A 346 6.37 8.80 -13.55
N THR A 347 6.00 9.75 -12.69
CA THR A 347 5.30 10.97 -13.07
C THR A 347 6.20 11.84 -13.94
N GLU A 348 7.44 12.09 -13.53
CA GLU A 348 8.43 12.84 -14.32
C GLU A 348 8.63 12.22 -15.71
N PHE A 349 8.85 10.90 -15.79
CA PHE A 349 8.89 10.17 -17.05
C PHE A 349 7.60 10.38 -17.87
N ALA A 350 6.42 10.35 -17.24
CA ALA A 350 5.14 10.55 -17.91
C ALA A 350 4.96 11.98 -18.48
N TYR A 351 5.71 12.96 -17.98
CA TYR A 351 5.78 14.32 -18.53
C TYR A 351 6.98 14.54 -19.48
N ASN A 352 7.65 13.46 -19.91
CA ASN A 352 8.85 13.44 -20.75
C ASN A 352 10.10 14.10 -20.12
N ASN A 353 10.12 14.26 -18.79
CA ASN A 353 11.34 14.61 -18.07
C ASN A 353 12.27 13.39 -17.99
N GLU A 354 13.56 13.65 -17.85
CA GLU A 354 14.56 12.61 -17.68
C GLU A 354 14.86 12.42 -16.18
N PRO A 355 14.43 11.31 -15.55
CA PRO A 355 14.63 11.12 -14.12
C PRO A 355 16.10 10.95 -13.76
N GLU A 356 16.47 11.42 -12.57
CA GLU A 356 17.79 11.23 -11.99
C GLU A 356 17.92 9.86 -11.32
N LEU A 357 19.14 9.31 -11.28
CA LEU A 357 19.44 8.04 -10.61
C LEU A 357 19.91 8.34 -9.17
N PRO A 358 19.17 7.92 -8.12
CA PRO A 358 19.58 8.17 -6.75
C PRO A 358 20.86 7.41 -6.38
N ASP A 359 21.80 8.03 -5.67
CA ASP A 359 22.99 7.36 -5.16
C ASP A 359 22.74 6.75 -3.77
N PHE A 360 22.20 5.55 -3.74
CA PHE A 360 21.89 4.81 -2.51
C PHE A 360 23.12 4.48 -1.62
N ASN A 361 24.34 4.83 -2.02
CA ASN A 361 25.54 4.71 -1.19
C ASN A 361 25.90 6.01 -0.44
N LYS A 362 25.06 7.04 -0.49
CA LYS A 362 25.26 8.32 0.20
C LYS A 362 24.00 8.79 0.95
N ILE A 363 24.18 9.77 1.82
CA ILE A 363 23.15 10.68 2.38
C ILE A 363 23.78 12.07 2.44
N GLU A 364 22.99 13.16 2.47
CA GLU A 364 23.56 14.51 2.43
C GLU A 364 24.41 14.85 3.66
N GLU A 365 24.10 14.27 4.82
CA GLU A 365 24.67 14.69 6.10
C GLU A 365 25.90 13.89 6.57
N LEU A 366 26.32 12.85 5.83
CA LEU A 366 27.49 12.02 6.14
C LEU A 366 28.36 11.79 4.90
N SER A 367 29.69 11.71 5.10
CA SER A 367 30.58 11.21 4.05
C SER A 367 30.37 9.71 3.78
N ASP A 368 30.72 9.27 2.56
CA ASP A 368 30.66 7.85 2.13
C ASP A 368 31.29 6.90 3.17
N LYS A 369 32.39 7.31 3.81
CA LYS A 369 33.11 6.54 4.84
C LYS A 369 32.34 6.45 6.15
N GLU A 370 31.67 7.52 6.56
CA GLU A 370 30.87 7.56 7.79
C GLU A 370 29.58 6.75 7.62
N PHE A 371 28.87 6.92 6.50
CA PHE A 371 27.69 6.10 6.19
C PHE A 371 28.03 4.62 6.03
N ALA A 372 29.14 4.28 5.36
CA ALA A 372 29.62 2.90 5.24
C ALA A 372 29.92 2.24 6.61
N ALA A 373 30.20 3.02 7.66
CA ALA A 373 30.48 2.52 9.00
C ALA A 373 29.22 2.32 9.88
N ILE A 374 28.04 2.79 9.44
CA ILE A 374 26.77 2.66 10.18
C ILE A 374 25.66 1.90 9.42
N ARG A 375 25.89 1.55 8.16
CA ARG A 375 24.92 0.80 7.33
C ARG A 375 24.99 -0.71 7.57
N GLY A 376 23.87 -1.38 7.34
CA GLY A 376 23.73 -2.84 7.43
C GLY A 376 22.74 -3.30 8.49
N THR A 377 22.75 -4.60 8.78
CA THR A 377 21.75 -5.26 9.64
C THR A 377 22.26 -5.45 11.07
N TYR A 378 21.57 -4.86 12.04
CA TYR A 378 21.82 -4.96 13.48
C TYR A 378 20.73 -5.78 14.17
N PHE A 379 21.04 -6.42 15.30
CA PHE A 379 20.15 -7.35 15.99
C PHE A 379 20.05 -7.04 17.49
N THR A 380 18.90 -7.33 18.11
CA THR A 380 18.81 -7.39 19.57
C THR A 380 19.69 -8.50 20.12
N LYS A 381 20.00 -8.42 21.43
CA LYS A 381 20.83 -9.41 22.14
C LYS A 381 20.29 -10.84 22.04
N ASP A 382 18.98 -11.03 21.98
CA ASP A 382 18.32 -12.33 21.84
C ASP A 382 18.03 -12.73 20.37
N LYS A 383 18.38 -11.86 19.41
CA LYS A 383 18.25 -12.04 17.97
C LYS A 383 16.82 -12.31 17.48
N LYS A 384 15.79 -11.93 18.24
CA LYS A 384 14.39 -11.96 17.77
C LYS A 384 14.06 -10.78 16.87
N GLU A 385 14.60 -9.61 17.20
CA GLU A 385 14.44 -8.38 16.44
C GLU A 385 15.73 -8.03 15.70
N SER A 386 15.57 -7.41 14.55
CA SER A 386 16.65 -6.83 13.75
C SER A 386 16.21 -5.52 13.11
N VAL A 387 17.18 -4.67 12.82
CA VAL A 387 17.02 -3.39 12.15
C VAL A 387 18.03 -3.31 11.02
N THR A 388 17.56 -2.99 9.82
CA THR A 388 18.42 -2.67 8.67
C THR A 388 18.54 -1.16 8.53
N ILE A 389 19.79 -0.68 8.46
CA ILE A 389 20.13 0.73 8.25
C ILE A 389 20.60 0.93 6.81
N SER A 390 19.90 1.78 6.05
CA SER A 390 20.18 2.04 4.64
C SER A 390 19.92 3.51 4.24
N SER A 391 19.70 3.81 2.95
CA SER A 391 19.52 5.16 2.40
C SER A 391 18.59 5.17 1.16
N ASN A 392 17.86 6.27 0.90
CA ASN A 392 17.23 6.59 -0.43
C ASN A 392 18.14 7.38 -1.38
N GLY A 393 19.34 7.74 -0.94
CA GLY A 393 20.27 8.67 -1.59
C GLY A 393 20.29 10.05 -0.92
N ASN A 394 19.26 10.39 -0.14
CA ASN A 394 19.14 11.70 0.51
C ASN A 394 19.31 11.58 2.04
N SER A 395 18.60 10.62 2.66
CA SER A 395 18.44 10.49 4.11
C SER A 395 18.71 9.07 4.61
N LEU A 396 19.04 8.94 5.90
CA LEU A 396 19.24 7.64 6.56
C LEU A 396 17.90 6.93 6.78
N ILE A 397 17.83 5.65 6.42
CA ILE A 397 16.63 4.81 6.52
C ILE A 397 16.80 3.75 7.59
N PHE A 398 15.78 3.60 8.43
CA PHE A 398 15.68 2.58 9.48
C PHE A 398 14.48 1.67 9.19
N GLN A 399 14.71 0.35 9.18
CA GLN A 399 13.68 -0.67 8.91
C GLN A 399 13.76 -1.83 9.92
N GLY A 400 12.75 -2.00 10.76
CA GLY A 400 12.65 -3.06 11.79
C GLY A 400 11.99 -4.36 11.31
N SER A 401 12.27 -5.49 11.99
CA SER A 401 11.82 -6.81 11.55
C SER A 401 10.56 -7.38 12.19
N GLU A 402 10.09 -6.88 13.33
CA GLU A 402 8.96 -7.52 14.05
C GLU A 402 7.56 -7.13 13.54
N SER A 403 7.43 -6.06 12.77
CA SER A 403 6.18 -5.62 12.14
C SER A 403 6.31 -5.34 10.63
N GLY A 404 7.54 -5.36 10.10
CA GLY A 404 7.89 -4.86 8.77
C GLY A 404 7.65 -3.36 8.54
N GLN A 405 6.91 -2.67 9.43
CA GLN A 405 6.33 -1.35 9.18
C GLN A 405 7.15 -0.24 9.85
N ASP A 406 8.16 0.24 9.14
CA ASP A 406 8.09 1.58 8.55
C ASP A 406 9.33 1.89 7.71
N TYR A 407 9.16 2.79 6.74
CA TYR A 407 10.26 3.40 6.01
C TYR A 407 10.68 4.70 6.72
N ILE A 408 11.38 4.56 7.84
CA ILE A 408 11.67 5.73 8.70
C ILE A 408 12.89 6.48 8.16
N SER A 409 12.65 7.65 7.57
CA SER A 409 13.69 8.64 7.30
C SER A 409 14.11 9.32 8.61
N LEU A 410 15.27 8.92 9.14
CA LEU A 410 15.85 9.48 10.34
C LEU A 410 16.53 10.83 10.03
N LYS A 411 16.18 11.88 10.77
CA LYS A 411 16.81 13.20 10.59
C LYS A 411 18.16 13.23 11.29
N PHE A 412 19.23 13.58 10.59
CA PHE A 412 20.53 13.84 11.20
C PHE A 412 20.45 15.03 12.17
N THR A 413 21.04 14.90 13.36
CA THR A 413 21.15 16.01 14.32
C THR A 413 22.60 16.43 14.51
N THR A 414 23.42 15.55 15.09
CA THR A 414 24.87 15.76 15.27
C THR A 414 25.59 14.42 15.36
N LYS A 415 26.79 14.28 14.76
CA LYS A 415 27.78 13.23 15.01
C LYS A 415 27.20 11.86 15.43
N ASN A 416 26.84 11.03 14.45
CA ASN A 416 26.27 9.69 14.65
C ASN A 416 24.93 9.64 15.41
N THR A 417 24.29 10.78 15.63
CA THR A 417 22.95 10.88 16.26
C THR A 417 21.93 11.27 15.20
N PHE A 418 20.81 10.56 15.22
CA PHE A 418 19.65 10.82 14.38
C PHE A 418 18.37 10.79 15.22
N GLU A 419 17.32 11.46 14.78
CA GLU A 419 16.05 11.55 15.49
C GLU A 419 14.84 11.36 14.56
N TYR A 420 13.77 10.78 15.09
CA TYR A 420 12.47 10.66 14.44
C TYR A 420 11.36 10.67 15.50
N GLN A 421 10.41 11.62 15.40
CA GLN A 421 9.24 11.72 16.28
C GLN A 421 9.51 11.60 17.80
N GLY A 422 10.66 12.10 18.27
CA GLY A 422 11.07 12.02 19.69
C GLY A 422 11.87 10.77 20.06
N ILE A 423 11.95 9.78 19.17
CA ILE A 423 12.92 8.68 19.25
C ILE A 423 14.29 9.20 18.84
N LYS A 424 15.32 8.88 19.63
CA LYS A 424 16.71 9.22 19.34
C LYS A 424 17.53 7.95 19.10
N VAL A 425 18.28 7.92 18.01
CA VAL A 425 19.17 6.82 17.63
C VAL A 425 20.62 7.31 17.66
N VAL A 426 21.49 6.62 18.40
CA VAL A 426 22.92 6.96 18.53
C VAL A 426 23.78 5.78 18.10
N PHE A 427 24.60 5.97 17.06
CA PHE A 427 25.52 4.96 16.57
C PHE A 427 26.90 5.04 17.24
N ASP A 428 27.44 3.87 17.58
CA ASP A 428 28.83 3.65 17.95
C ASP A 428 29.48 2.74 16.88
N PRO A 429 30.06 3.33 15.81
CA PRO A 429 30.63 2.58 14.71
C PRO A 429 31.85 1.74 15.12
N GLN A 430 32.56 2.11 16.20
CA GLN A 430 33.72 1.35 16.67
C GLN A 430 33.31 0.04 17.35
N LYS A 431 32.12 0.01 17.96
CA LYS A 431 31.53 -1.21 18.53
C LYS A 431 30.57 -1.93 17.57
N HIS A 432 30.33 -1.36 16.39
CA HIS A 432 29.31 -1.82 15.44
C HIS A 432 27.94 -1.96 16.10
N GLN A 433 27.56 -0.93 16.86
CA GLN A 433 26.34 -0.89 17.66
C GLN A 433 25.57 0.41 17.42
N PHE A 434 24.27 0.40 17.71
CA PHE A 434 23.53 1.62 18.00
C PHE A 434 22.59 1.43 19.18
N GLN A 435 22.14 2.56 19.73
CA GLN A 435 21.22 2.65 20.86
C GLN A 435 19.98 3.44 20.46
N ILE A 436 18.80 2.91 20.74
CA ILE A 436 17.52 3.63 20.64
C ILE A 436 17.16 4.14 22.04
N PHE A 437 16.80 5.41 22.13
CA PHE A 437 16.30 6.06 23.33
C PHE A 437 14.85 6.49 23.09
N GLN A 438 13.93 5.94 23.88
CA GLN A 438 12.49 6.25 23.84
C GLN A 438 11.89 6.01 25.23
N ASP A 439 11.04 6.92 25.74
CA ASP A 439 10.26 6.75 26.98
C ASP A 439 11.07 6.25 28.20
N ASN A 440 12.29 6.79 28.38
CA ASN A 440 13.29 6.40 29.39
C ASN A 440 13.82 4.95 29.29
N LYS A 441 13.51 4.22 28.22
CA LYS A 441 14.13 2.95 27.87
C LYS A 441 15.33 3.18 26.94
N ILE A 442 16.27 2.24 26.99
CA ILE A 442 17.42 2.15 26.09
C ILE A 442 17.48 0.74 25.53
N GLU A 443 17.43 0.62 24.21
CA GLU A 443 17.57 -0.66 23.51
C GLU A 443 18.84 -0.64 22.67
N VAL A 444 19.57 -1.77 22.68
CA VAL A 444 20.90 -1.86 22.07
C VAL A 444 20.88 -2.91 20.97
N TYR A 445 21.24 -2.47 19.77
CA TYR A 445 21.32 -3.30 18.57
C TYR A 445 22.78 -3.45 18.15
N THR A 446 23.20 -4.67 17.80
CA THR A 446 24.59 -5.01 17.43
C THR A 446 24.64 -5.66 16.05
N GLN A 447 25.56 -5.23 15.19
CA GLN A 447 25.83 -5.86 13.90
C GLN A 447 26.56 -7.19 14.11
N ASN A 448 26.17 -8.25 13.40
CA ASN A 448 27.03 -9.44 13.29
C ASN A 448 28.06 -9.16 12.19
N ILE A 449 29.34 -9.16 12.55
CA ILE A 449 30.50 -8.98 11.65
C ILE A 449 31.09 -10.35 11.33
#